data_AF-A0A5M3XT42-F1
#
_entry.id   AF-A0A5M3XT42-F1
#
_cell.length_a   1.000
_cell.length_b   1.000
_cell.length_c   1.000
_cell.angle_alpha   90.00
_cell.angle_beta   90.00
_cell.angle_gamma   90.00
#
_symmetry.space_group_name_H-M   'P 1'
#
loop_
_entity.id
_entity.type
_entity.pdbx_description
1 polymer ?
#
loop_
_entity_poly.entity_id
_entity_poly.type
_entity_poly.pdbx_seq_one_letter_code
_entity_poly.pdbx_strand_id
1 'polypeptide(L)'
;MTRQGSGERARNTLADLERAFDAAVAGIDAEVDPNRAYEGATELVEAVRRLFEASAELRAHSAARLFKEEQMSLAGLADRIGVSKARAAQLIKTAKSADEKQGAATEEAK
;
A
#
# COMPACT_ATOMS: atom_id res chain seq x y z
N MET A 1 -17.32 -20.43 -0.47
CA MET A 1 -17.38 -19.12 0.23
C MET A 1 -16.80 -18.06 -0.69
N THR A 2 -17.62 -17.10 -1.09
CA THR A 2 -17.49 -16.29 -2.32
C THR A 2 -16.39 -15.23 -2.24
N ARG A 3 -15.55 -15.17 -3.29
CA ARG A 3 -14.52 -14.14 -3.54
C ARG A 3 -15.09 -12.70 -3.42
N GLN A 4 -16.39 -12.53 -3.63
CA GLN A 4 -17.15 -11.28 -3.45
C GLN A 4 -17.10 -10.73 -2.00
N GLY A 5 -17.22 -11.57 -0.98
CA GLY A 5 -17.23 -11.11 0.43
C GLY A 5 -15.86 -10.67 0.96
N SER A 6 -14.77 -11.00 0.26
CA SER A 6 -13.42 -10.52 0.63
C SER A 6 -13.13 -9.13 0.07
N GLY A 7 -13.61 -8.83 -1.14
CA GLY A 7 -13.46 -7.50 -1.74
C GLY A 7 -14.30 -6.44 -1.05
N GLU A 8 -15.52 -6.78 -0.64
CA GLU A 8 -16.39 -5.89 0.14
C GLU A 8 -15.82 -5.59 1.53
N ARG A 9 -15.30 -6.62 2.22
CA ARG A 9 -14.58 -6.42 3.49
C ARG A 9 -13.38 -5.49 3.32
N ALA A 10 -12.57 -5.67 2.27
CA ALA A 10 -11.43 -4.81 2.00
C ALA A 10 -11.85 -3.34 1.78
N ARG A 11 -12.95 -3.09 1.06
CA ARG A 11 -13.49 -1.73 0.88
C ARG A 11 -13.97 -1.11 2.19
N ASN A 12 -14.68 -1.89 3.00
CA ASN A 12 -15.17 -1.40 4.30
C ASN A 12 -14.00 -1.06 5.23
N THR A 13 -12.96 -1.90 5.27
CA THR A 13 -11.75 -1.60 6.06
C THR A 13 -10.97 -0.40 5.55
N LEU A 14 -11.00 -0.11 4.25
CA LEU A 14 -10.40 1.11 3.71
C LEU A 14 -11.20 2.35 4.14
N ALA A 15 -12.54 2.27 4.13
CA ALA A 15 -13.38 3.34 4.65
C ALA A 15 -13.18 3.56 6.16
N ASP A 16 -12.92 2.49 6.93
CA ASP A 16 -12.55 2.61 8.34
C ASP A 16 -11.21 3.34 8.54
N LEU A 17 -10.22 3.07 7.67
CA LEU A 17 -8.93 3.77 7.70
C LEU A 17 -9.10 5.28 7.41
N GLU A 18 -9.90 5.63 6.40
CA GLU A 18 -10.20 7.03 6.07
C GLU A 18 -10.89 7.73 7.24
N ARG A 19 -11.90 7.11 7.85
CA ARG A 19 -12.56 7.65 9.04
C ARG A 19 -11.62 7.82 10.23
N ALA A 20 -10.72 6.86 10.44
CA ALA A 20 -9.74 6.94 11.52
C ALA A 20 -8.74 8.08 11.30
N PHE A 21 -8.32 8.31 10.04
CA PHE A 21 -7.48 9.44 9.67
C PHE A 21 -8.18 10.77 9.95
N ASP A 22 -9.42 10.93 9.50
CA ASP A 22 -10.21 12.16 9.74
C ASP A 22 -10.41 12.41 11.25
N ALA A 23 -10.69 11.36 12.02
CA ALA A 23 -10.82 11.46 13.47
C ALA A 23 -9.51 11.87 14.17
N ALA A 24 -8.36 11.38 13.69
CA ALA A 24 -7.06 11.78 14.22
C ALA A 24 -6.77 13.27 13.95
N VAL A 25 -7.03 13.74 12.72
CA VAL A 25 -6.89 15.16 12.36
C VAL A 25 -7.78 16.03 13.24
N ALA A 26 -9.06 15.67 13.38
CA ALA A 26 -10.00 16.42 14.22
C ALA A 26 -9.57 16.46 15.70
N GLY A 27 -9.01 15.36 16.21
CA GLY A 27 -8.50 15.29 17.58
C GLY A 27 -7.28 16.18 17.81
N ILE A 28 -6.36 16.23 16.84
CA ILE A 28 -5.17 17.10 16.87
C ILE A 28 -5.58 18.57 16.77
N ASP A 29 -6.51 18.93 15.87
CA ASP A 29 -6.97 20.30 15.69
C ASP A 29 -7.75 20.84 16.91
N ALA A 30 -8.39 19.94 17.68
CA ALA A 30 -9.12 20.29 18.89
C ALA A 30 -8.20 20.41 20.14
N GLU A 31 -6.93 20.02 20.05
CA GLU A 31 -5.99 20.09 21.16
C GLU A 31 -5.64 21.55 21.50
N VAL A 32 -5.73 21.89 22.79
CA VAL A 32 -5.57 23.26 23.28
C VAL A 32 -4.10 23.56 23.55
N ASP A 33 -3.29 22.56 23.91
CA ASP A 33 -1.85 22.71 24.07
C ASP A 33 -1.13 22.62 22.72
N PRO A 34 -0.51 23.71 22.23
CA PRO A 34 0.17 23.72 20.93
C PRO A 34 1.30 22.70 20.82
N ASN A 35 1.97 22.35 21.93
CA ASN A 35 3.04 21.35 21.90
C ASN A 35 2.46 19.95 21.69
N ARG A 36 1.35 19.63 22.37
CA ARG A 36 0.66 18.34 22.20
C ARG A 36 0.04 18.21 20.80
N ALA A 37 -0.50 19.29 20.26
CA ALA A 37 -1.00 19.32 18.88
C ALA A 37 0.13 19.03 17.88
N TYR A 38 1.31 19.63 18.08
CA TYR A 38 2.48 19.38 17.23
C TYR A 38 3.02 17.94 17.35
N GLU A 39 3.09 17.40 18.57
CA GLU A 39 3.47 16.00 18.81
C GLU A 39 2.50 15.04 18.11
N GLY A 40 1.19 15.24 18.27
CA GLY A 40 0.15 14.44 17.61
C GLY A 40 0.22 14.53 16.08
N ALA A 41 0.46 15.72 15.52
CA ALA A 41 0.68 15.89 14.08
C ALA A 41 1.92 15.14 13.59
N THR A 42 2.99 15.14 14.38
CA THR A 42 4.23 14.42 14.06
C THR A 42 3.99 12.90 14.06
N GLU A 43 3.27 12.38 15.06
CA GLU A 43 2.90 10.96 15.12
C GLU A 43 2.01 10.55 13.94
N LEU A 44 1.05 11.39 13.55
CA LEU A 44 0.19 11.13 12.40
C LEU A 44 0.99 11.02 11.10
N VAL A 45 1.96 11.92 10.88
CA VAL A 45 2.84 11.89 9.69
C VAL A 45 3.63 10.58 9.64
N GLU A 46 4.22 10.17 10.76
CA GLU A 46 4.99 8.91 10.84
C GLU A 46 4.10 7.67 10.61
N ALA A 47 2.88 7.67 11.13
CA ALA A 47 1.92 6.60 10.88
C ALA A 47 1.54 6.50 9.39
N VAL A 48 1.20 7.63 8.76
CA VAL A 48 0.86 7.69 7.33
C VAL A 48 2.04 7.25 6.47
N ARG A 49 3.26 7.64 6.83
CA ARG A 49 4.47 7.23 6.12
C ARG A 49 4.63 5.71 6.09
N ARG A 50 4.49 5.05 7.24
CA ARG A 50 4.58 3.58 7.33
C ARG A 50 3.51 2.89 6.48
N LEU A 51 2.28 3.42 6.50
CA LEU A 51 1.18 2.92 5.68
C LEU A 51 1.46 3.10 4.18
N PHE A 52 1.99 4.26 3.79
CA PHE A 52 2.37 4.54 2.40
C PHE A 52 3.43 3.56 1.90
N GLU A 53 4.50 3.38 2.67
CA GLU A 53 5.59 2.44 2.35
C GLU A 53 5.06 1.01 2.16
N ALA A 54 4.25 0.50 3.10
CA ALA A 54 3.65 -0.84 3.01
C ALA A 54 2.67 -0.98 1.81
N SER A 55 1.88 0.06 1.52
CA SER A 55 0.89 0.01 0.44
C SER A 55 1.51 0.05 -0.96
N ALA A 56 2.67 0.71 -1.12
CA ALA A 56 3.39 0.78 -2.39
C ALA A 56 3.85 -0.62 -2.85
N GLU A 57 4.31 -1.45 -1.92
CA GLU A 57 4.68 -2.84 -2.17
C GLU A 57 3.46 -3.69 -2.56
N LEU A 58 2.33 -3.53 -1.86
CA LEU A 58 1.10 -4.25 -2.17
C LEU A 58 0.61 -4.01 -3.60
N ARG A 59 0.69 -2.77 -4.08
CA ARG A 59 0.31 -2.42 -5.47
C ARG A 59 1.27 -3.05 -6.49
N ALA A 60 2.56 -3.05 -6.21
CA ALA A 60 3.57 -3.70 -7.06
C ALA A 60 3.35 -5.22 -7.13
N HIS A 61 3.12 -5.87 -5.99
CA HIS A 61 2.81 -7.31 -5.93
C HIS A 61 1.53 -7.67 -6.66
N SER A 62 0.47 -6.87 -6.50
CA SER A 62 -0.79 -7.09 -7.21
C SER A 62 -0.63 -6.96 -8.73
N ALA A 63 0.15 -5.98 -9.21
CA ALA A 63 0.47 -5.84 -10.62
C ALA A 63 1.33 -7.00 -11.15
N ALA A 64 2.31 -7.48 -10.36
CA ALA A 64 3.13 -8.62 -10.73
C ALA A 64 2.34 -9.94 -10.79
N ARG A 65 1.38 -10.13 -9.88
CA ARG A 65 0.44 -11.26 -9.92
C ARG A 65 -0.40 -11.23 -11.19
N LEU A 66 -1.00 -10.08 -11.52
CA LEU A 66 -1.79 -9.91 -12.74
C LEU A 66 -0.95 -10.20 -14.00
N PHE A 67 0.28 -9.68 -14.04
CA PHE A 67 1.22 -9.91 -15.13
C PHE A 67 1.55 -11.40 -15.32
N LYS A 68 1.78 -12.14 -14.22
CA LYS A 68 2.09 -13.59 -14.24
C LYS A 68 0.85 -14.44 -14.58
N GLU A 69 -0.30 -14.16 -13.94
CA GLU A 69 -1.54 -14.93 -14.10
C GLU A 69 -2.10 -14.81 -15.53
N GLU A 70 -2.01 -13.63 -16.15
CA GLU A 70 -2.55 -13.37 -17.50
C GLU A 70 -1.49 -13.46 -18.61
N GLN A 71 -0.23 -13.82 -18.29
CA GLN A 71 0.92 -13.86 -19.21
C GLN A 71 1.03 -12.61 -20.11
N MET A 72 0.73 -11.44 -19.56
CA MET A 72 0.63 -10.21 -20.32
C MET A 72 2.00 -9.71 -20.79
N SER A 73 2.03 -8.97 -21.90
CA SER A 73 3.15 -8.08 -22.19
C SER A 73 3.14 -6.87 -21.25
N LEU A 74 4.28 -6.19 -21.07
CA LEU A 74 4.33 -4.95 -20.27
C LEU A 74 3.39 -3.85 -20.80
N ALA A 75 3.15 -3.82 -22.11
CA ALA A 75 2.19 -2.90 -22.71
C ALA A 75 0.75 -3.30 -22.34
N GLY A 76 0.41 -4.59 -22.43
CA GLY A 76 -0.90 -5.11 -22.02
C GLY A 76 -1.18 -4.86 -20.53
N LEU A 77 -0.18 -5.02 -19.67
CA LEU A 77 -0.31 -4.70 -18.25
C LEU A 77 -0.55 -3.20 -18.01
N ALA A 78 0.20 -2.34 -18.71
CA ALA A 78 0.10 -0.89 -18.59
C ALA A 78 -1.31 -0.40 -18.96
N ASP A 79 -1.85 -0.89 -20.09
CA ASP A 79 -3.21 -0.61 -20.54
C ASP A 79 -4.26 -1.13 -19.53
N ARG A 80 -4.04 -2.33 -18.98
CA ARG A 80 -4.96 -2.98 -18.04
C ARG A 80 -5.10 -2.25 -16.71
N ILE A 81 -4.00 -1.70 -16.18
CA ILE A 81 -3.98 -1.02 -14.87
C ILE A 81 -3.99 0.51 -14.98
N GLY A 82 -4.13 1.05 -16.20
CA GLY A 82 -4.25 2.48 -16.46
C GLY A 82 -3.00 3.29 -16.13
N VAL A 83 -1.80 2.78 -16.43
CA VAL A 83 -0.53 3.48 -16.19
C VAL A 83 0.36 3.46 -17.42
N SER A 84 1.44 4.25 -17.43
CA SER A 84 2.41 4.19 -18.52
C SER A 84 3.21 2.88 -18.52
N LYS A 85 3.70 2.46 -19.70
CA LYS A 85 4.57 1.28 -19.84
C LYS A 85 5.81 1.34 -18.94
N ALA A 86 6.41 2.53 -18.78
CA ALA A 86 7.54 2.75 -17.88
C ALA A 86 7.14 2.51 -16.41
N ARG A 87 5.97 3.00 -15.99
CA ARG A 87 5.45 2.78 -14.64
C ARG A 87 5.11 1.32 -14.38
N ALA A 88 4.52 0.63 -15.36
CA ALA A 88 4.27 -0.81 -15.28
C ALA A 88 5.58 -1.60 -15.11
N ALA A 89 6.62 -1.28 -15.89
CA ALA A 89 7.94 -1.90 -15.75
C ALA A 89 8.55 -1.67 -14.36
N GLN A 90 8.42 -0.45 -13.82
CA GLN A 90 8.89 -0.13 -12.47
C GLN A 90 8.18 -0.96 -11.40
N LEU A 91 6.85 -1.13 -11.49
CA LEU A 91 6.09 -1.96 -10.54
C LEU A 91 6.56 -3.42 -10.57
N ILE A 92 6.80 -3.99 -11.74
CA ILE A 92 7.32 -5.36 -11.87
C ILE A 92 8.72 -5.48 -11.28
N LYS A 93 9.59 -4.47 -11.49
CA LYS A 93 10.92 -4.45 -10.89
C LYS A 93 10.85 -4.37 -9.36
N THR A 94 10.02 -3.49 -8.81
CA THR A 94 9.81 -3.34 -7.37
C THR A 94 9.32 -4.64 -6.74
N ALA A 95 8.38 -5.34 -7.37
CA ALA A 95 7.90 -6.63 -6.89
C ALA A 95 8.99 -7.70 -6.86
N LYS A 96 9.83 -7.78 -7.90
CA LYS A 96 10.97 -8.73 -7.94
C LYS A 96 11.99 -8.45 -6.84
N SER A 97 12.35 -7.19 -6.61
CA SER A 97 13.31 -6.82 -5.57
C SER A 97 12.77 -7.04 -4.15
N ALA A 98 11.46 -7.00 -3.96
CA ALA A 98 10.82 -7.34 -2.68
C ALA A 98 10.83 -8.87 -2.44
N ASP A 99 10.51 -9.68 -3.46
CA ASP A 99 10.61 -11.14 -3.41
C ASP A 99 12.05 -11.59 -3.07
N GLU A 100 13.07 -10.98 -3.67
CA GLU A 100 14.49 -11.28 -3.42
C GLU A 100 14.91 -10.97 -1.97
N LYS A 101 14.44 -9.86 -1.40
CA LYS A 101 14.72 -9.50 0.00
C LYS A 101 14.05 -10.47 0.99
N GLN A 102 12.85 -10.95 0.68
CA GLN A 102 12.15 -11.93 1.51
C GLN A 102 12.78 -13.33 1.44
N GLY A 103 13.30 -13.72 0.26
CA GLY A 103 14.07 -14.94 0.10
C GLY A 103 15.37 -14.95 0.91
N ALA A 104 16.15 -13.86 0.85
CA ALA A 104 17.41 -13.73 1.58
C ALA A 104 17.23 -13.73 3.11
N ALA A 105 16.21 -13.05 3.64
CA ALA A 105 15.91 -13.04 5.07
C ALA A 105 15.48 -14.42 5.62
N THR A 106 15.04 -15.33 4.76
CA THR A 106 14.64 -16.69 5.14
C THR A 106 15.83 -17.67 5.11
N GLU A 107 16.88 -17.37 4.33
CA GLU A 107 18.10 -18.18 4.26
C GLU A 107 19.10 -17.86 5.38
N GLU A 108 19.15 -16.63 5.90
CA GLU A 108 20.03 -16.26 7.04
C GLU A 108 19.53 -16.78 8.40
N ALA A 109 18.29 -17.28 8.48
CA ALA A 109 17.68 -17.80 9.70
C ALA A 109 17.80 -19.35 9.83
N LYS A 110 18.64 -19.99 9.00
CA LYS A 110 18.77 -21.45 8.92
C LYS A 110 20.20 -21.91 9.21
#